data_AF-A0A0F8X7J6-F1
#
_entry.id   AF-A0A0F8X7J6-F1
#
_cell.length_a   1.000
_cell.length_b   1.000
_cell.length_c   1.000
_cell.angle_alpha   90.00
_cell.angle_beta   90.00
_cell.angle_gamma   90.00
#
_symmetry.space_group_name_H-M   'P 1'
#
loop_
_entity.id
_entity.type
_entity.pdbx_description
1 polymer ?
#
loop_
_entity_poly.entity_id
_entity_poly.type
_entity_poly.pdbx_seq_one_letter_code
_entity_poly.pdbx_strand_id
1 'polypeptide(L)' 'MQGARDTLMKVGDRVRILRQDIAGLYHRKNRNGVVTHIDGALILVRPMWCTWQTELYPEEIRVLPGGR' A
#
# COMPACT_ATOMS: atom_id res chain seq x y z
N MET A 1 -0.89 -8.29 27.24
CA MET A 1 -0.96 -7.21 26.24
C MET A 1 -0.23 -7.69 25.00
N GLN A 2 -0.98 -8.14 23.98
CA GLN A 2 -0.41 -8.76 22.78
C GLN A 2 0.33 -7.68 21.96
N GLY A 3 1.62 -7.89 21.71
CA GLY A 3 2.48 -6.97 20.99
C GLY A 3 1.95 -6.65 19.60
N ALA A 4 1.75 -5.37 19.34
CA ALA A 4 1.60 -4.86 17.99
C ALA A 4 2.87 -5.22 17.24
N ARG A 5 2.75 -6.13 16.27
CA ARG A 5 3.79 -6.34 15.27
C ARG A 5 3.88 -5.03 14.51
N ASP A 6 4.84 -4.18 14.88
CA ASP A 6 5.35 -3.13 14.00
C ASP A 6 5.79 -3.83 12.72
N THR A 7 4.88 -3.88 11.75
CA THR A 7 5.15 -4.49 10.46
C THR A 7 5.90 -3.41 9.73
N LEU A 8 7.21 -3.36 9.94
CA LEU A 8 8.11 -2.41 9.29
C LEU A 8 7.94 -2.59 7.78
N MET A 9 7.25 -1.64 7.16
CA MET A 9 6.97 -1.68 5.72
C MET A 9 8.27 -1.51 4.95
N LYS A 10 8.44 -2.27 3.88
CA LYS A 10 9.61 -2.15 2.98
C LYS A 10 9.19 -2.03 1.52
N VAL A 11 10.10 -1.50 0.69
CA VAL A 11 9.96 -1.53 -0.77
C VAL A 11 9.84 -2.98 -1.23
N GLY A 12 8.86 -3.24 -2.12
CA GLY A 12 8.51 -4.58 -2.59
C GLY A 12 7.35 -5.23 -1.84
N ASP A 13 6.93 -4.70 -0.68
CA ASP A 13 5.80 -5.25 0.06
C ASP A 13 4.50 -5.10 -0.71
N ARG A 14 3.64 -6.12 -0.57
CA ARG A 14 2.27 -6.07 -1.07
C ARG A 14 1.39 -5.40 -0.02
N VAL A 15 0.62 -4.42 -0.45
CA VAL A 15 -0.29 -3.66 0.41
C VAL A 15 -1.69 -3.64 -0.18
N ARG A 16 -2.68 -3.45 0.68
CA ARG A 16 -4.04 -3.07 0.30
C ARG A 16 -4.19 -1.56 0.53
N ILE A 17 -4.57 -0.84 -0.52
CA ILE A 17 -4.88 0.58 -0.50
C ILE A 17 -6.29 0.76 0.06
N LEU A 18 -6.42 1.62 1.08
CA LEU A 18 -7.67 1.87 1.79
C LEU A 18 -8.43 3.08 1.21
N ARG A 19 -7.73 4.03 0.58
CA ARG A 19 -8.35 5.17 -0.11
C ARG A 19 -9.38 4.74 -1.15
N GLN A 20 -10.46 5.51 -1.25
CA GLN A 20 -11.56 5.23 -2.17
C GLN A 20 -11.77 6.26 -3.27
N ASP A 21 -11.12 7.40 -3.16
CA ASP A 21 -11.22 8.55 -4.04
C ASP A 21 -10.19 8.56 -5.17
N ILE A 22 -9.37 7.52 -5.29
CA ILE A 22 -8.41 7.38 -6.39
C ILE A 22 -9.15 6.99 -7.68
N ALA A 23 -9.23 7.91 -8.64
CA ALA A 23 -10.02 7.77 -9.87
C ALA A 23 -9.77 6.45 -10.64
N GLY A 24 -8.53 5.96 -10.71
CA GLY A 24 -8.18 4.69 -11.37
C GLY A 24 -8.52 3.42 -10.58
N LEU A 25 -8.88 3.55 -9.30
CA LEU A 25 -9.18 2.43 -8.40
C LEU A 25 -10.62 2.39 -7.90
N TYR A 26 -11.40 3.45 -8.18
CA TYR A 26 -12.77 3.61 -7.70
C TYR A 26 -13.64 2.36 -7.93
N HIS A 27 -13.65 1.81 -9.16
CA HIS A 27 -14.43 0.62 -9.52
C HIS A 27 -13.76 -0.73 -9.21
N ARG A 28 -12.56 -0.74 -8.61
CA ARG A 28 -11.81 -1.97 -8.36
C ARG A 28 -12.23 -2.59 -7.02
N LYS A 29 -12.72 -3.84 -7.07
CA LYS A 29 -13.05 -4.65 -5.87
C LYS A 29 -11.80 -5.00 -5.04
N ASN A 30 -10.67 -5.18 -5.72
CA ASN A 30 -9.39 -5.42 -5.11
C ASN A 30 -8.50 -4.19 -5.38
N ARG A 31 -7.97 -3.57 -4.32
CA ARG A 31 -7.12 -2.37 -4.39
C ARG A 31 -5.73 -2.68 -3.84
N ASN A 32 -5.15 -3.77 -4.32
CA ASN A 32 -3.81 -4.15 -3.93
C ASN A 32 -2.76 -3.45 -4.79
N GLY A 33 -1.61 -3.20 -4.18
CA GLY A 33 -0.45 -2.63 -4.84
C GLY A 33 0.85 -3.15 -4.24
N VAL A 34 1.94 -2.69 -4.82
CA VAL A 34 3.30 -2.97 -4.35
C VAL A 34 3.95 -1.65 -3.99
N VAL A 35 4.60 -1.60 -2.83
CA VAL A 35 5.40 -0.45 -2.40
C VAL A 35 6.60 -0.33 -3.32
N THR A 36 6.74 0.82 -3.98
CA THR A 36 7.84 1.12 -4.90
C THR A 36 8.87 2.06 -4.29
N HIS A 37 8.45 2.90 -3.34
CA HIS A 37 9.33 3.85 -2.67
C HIS A 37 8.78 4.22 -1.29
N ILE A 38 9.68 4.56 -0.36
CA ILE A 38 9.37 5.06 0.98
C ILE A 38 10.28 6.25 1.26
N ASP A 39 9.69 7.41 1.54
CA ASP A 39 10.38 8.63 1.95
C ASP A 39 9.73 9.18 3.23
N GLY A 40 10.27 8.79 4.39
CA GLY A 40 9.69 9.11 5.68
C GLY A 40 8.27 8.55 5.84
N ALA A 41 7.28 9.44 5.89
CA ALA A 41 5.85 9.08 5.97
C ALA A 41 5.19 8.95 4.58
N LEU A 42 5.85 9.38 3.51
CA LEU A 42 5.32 9.28 2.15
C LEU A 42 5.66 7.91 1.56
N ILE A 43 4.66 7.22 1.01
CA ILE A 43 4.81 5.87 0.47
C ILE A 43 4.26 5.86 -0.96
N LEU A 44 5.13 5.55 -1.92
CA LEU A 44 4.69 5.32 -3.29
C LEU A 44 4.27 3.87 -3.45
N VAL A 45 3.04 3.70 -3.94
CA VAL A 45 2.47 2.38 -4.22
C VAL A 45 2.06 2.33 -5.69
N ARG A 46 2.51 1.28 -6.39
CA ARG A 46 2.01 0.93 -7.72
C ARG A 46 0.87 -0.07 -7.58
N PRO A 47 -0.39 0.27 -7.91
CA PRO A 47 -1.47 -0.70 -7.94
C PRO A 47 -1.17 -1.83 -8.93
N MET A 48 -1.59 -3.06 -8.61
CA MET A 48 -1.16 -4.25 -9.39
C MET A 48 -1.58 -4.22 -10.87
N TRP A 49 -2.64 -3.49 -11.22
CA TRP A 49 -3.19 -3.41 -12.59
C TRP A 49 -2.88 -2.11 -13.30
N CYS A 50 -2.01 -1.28 -12.72
CA CYS A 50 -1.70 0.06 -13.20
C CYS A 50 -0.20 0.21 -13.42
N THR A 51 0.16 1.06 -14.38
CA THR A 51 1.56 1.46 -14.63
C THR A 51 1.96 2.71 -13.84
N TRP A 52 0.97 3.48 -13.38
CA TRP A 52 1.16 4.68 -12.55
C TRP A 52 1.33 4.34 -11.06
N GLN A 53 1.89 5.28 -10.29
CA GLN A 53 2.08 5.19 -8.84
C GLN A 53 1.18 6.21 -8.13
N THR A 54 0.73 5.91 -6.92
CA THR A 54 0.08 6.88 -6.03
C THR A 54 0.89 7.07 -4.77
N GLU A 55 0.89 8.31 -4.31
CA GLU A 55 1.33 8.71 -2.98
C GLU A 55 0.26 8.32 -1.96
N LEU A 56 0.70 7.69 -0.87
CA LEU A 56 -0.12 7.26 0.24
C LEU A 56 0.64 7.45 1.56
N TYR A 57 -0.11 7.56 2.65
CA TYR A 57 0.42 7.56 4.01
C TYR A 57 0.21 6.19 4.71
N PRO A 58 0.93 5.89 5.80
CA PRO A 58 0.85 4.59 6.48
C PRO A 58 -0.58 4.19 6.89
N GLU A 59 -1.42 5.14 7.29
CA GLU A 59 -2.82 4.93 7.66
C GLU A 59 -3.73 4.64 6.46
N GLU A 60 -3.29 4.93 5.24
CA GLU A 60 -4.05 4.73 4.01
C GLU A 60 -3.77 3.37 3.35
N ILE A 61 -2.92 2.56 3.97
CA ILE A 61 -2.49 1.26 3.46
C ILE A 61 -2.47 0.20 4.56
N ARG A 62 -2.62 -1.05 4.14
CA ARG A 62 -2.49 -2.21 5.01
C ARG A 62 -1.57 -3.23 4.38
N VAL A 63 -0.45 -3.53 5.04
CA VAL A 63 0.48 -4.57 4.59
C VAL A 63 -0.23 -5.92 4.57
N LEU A 64 -0.08 -6.63 3.45
CA LEU A 64 -0.63 -7.96 3.28
C LEU A 64 0.42 -9.00 3.70
N PRO A 65 0.05 -10.04 4.47
CA PRO A 65 0.97 -11.09 4.85
C PRO A 65 1.49 -11.83 3.60
N GLY A 66 2.81 -11.85 3.40
CA GLY A 66 3.44 -12.57 2.27
C GLY A 66 4.58 -11.85 1.55
N GLY A 67 5.03 -10.67 2.01
CA GLY A 67 6.28 -10.05 1.54
C GLY A 67 7.48 -10.78 2.15
N ARG A 68 8.12 -11.68 1.40
CA ARG A 68 9.42 -12.27 1.77
C ARG A 68 10.50 -11.20 1.74
#